data_AF-A0A954CT71-F1
#
_entry.id   AF-A0A954CT71-F1
#
_cell.length_a   1.000
_cell.length_b   1.000
_cell.length_c   1.000
_cell.angle_alpha   90.00
_cell.angle_beta   90.00
_cell.angle_gamma   90.00
#
_symmetry.space_group_name_H-M   'P 1'
#
loop_
_entity.id
_entity.type
_entity.pdbx_description
1 polymer ?
#
loop_
_entity_poly.entity_id
_entity_poly.type
_entity_poly.pdbx_seq_one_letter_code
_entity_poly.pdbx_strand_id
1 'polypeptide(L)'
;IMASEPDFLPDGIIDRERAMDAIQRTELPGRFEIFDGQPMLVIDSAHNEVSIRAALAVARGVTQGKVICVTGIARDKDIESCMRHMAEKADGAIFTTYYNPRESSPDDLLRMYEKFGGKQGSTEEHPEAALEEAIEQAGPDGLVLVTGSVYLAGLLRQAAVEYADGRQQ
;
A
#
# COMPACT_ATOMS: atom_id res chain seq x y z
N ILE A 1 11.13 9.55 -41.85
CA ILE A 1 11.19 8.23 -41.18
C ILE A 1 12.63 8.07 -40.70
N MET A 2 12.95 8.62 -39.52
CA MET A 2 14.26 8.38 -38.91
C MET A 2 14.18 7.04 -38.22
N ALA A 3 15.03 6.10 -38.63
CA ALA A 3 15.17 4.81 -37.96
C ALA A 3 15.69 5.07 -36.55
N SER A 4 14.92 4.69 -35.53
CA SER A 4 15.40 4.62 -34.15
C SER A 4 16.53 3.60 -34.09
N GLU A 5 17.63 3.97 -33.43
CA GLU A 5 18.72 3.04 -33.15
C GLU A 5 18.21 1.79 -32.41
N PRO A 6 18.86 0.63 -32.58
CA PRO A 6 18.44 -0.59 -31.90
C PRO A 6 18.45 -0.41 -30.37
N ASP A 7 17.42 -0.95 -29.71
CA ASP A 7 17.22 -0.88 -28.25
C ASP A 7 18.30 -1.61 -27.44
N PHE A 8 19.14 -2.42 -28.09
CA PHE A 8 20.17 -3.24 -27.45
C PHE A 8 21.52 -3.08 -28.15
N LEU A 9 22.56 -2.84 -27.34
CA LEU A 9 23.95 -2.98 -27.77
C LEU A 9 24.28 -4.48 -27.97
N PRO A 10 25.25 -4.82 -28.84
CA PRO A 10 25.70 -6.20 -28.98
C PRO A 10 26.27 -6.76 -27.66
N ASP A 11 26.12 -8.07 -27.46
CA ASP A 11 26.70 -8.88 -26.36
C ASP A 11 26.25 -8.58 -24.92
N GLY A 12 24.97 -8.29 -24.70
CA GLY A 12 24.44 -8.16 -23.33
C GLY A 12 25.06 -7.00 -22.54
N ILE A 13 25.72 -6.07 -23.24
CA ILE A 13 26.23 -4.83 -22.68
C ILE A 13 25.03 -3.91 -22.47
N ILE A 14 24.79 -3.56 -21.21
CA ILE A 14 23.78 -2.59 -20.83
C ILE A 14 24.41 -1.20 -20.95
N ASP A 15 23.86 -0.36 -21.82
CA ASP A 15 24.22 1.06 -21.87
C ASP A 15 23.80 1.72 -20.55
N ARG A 16 24.77 2.27 -19.83
CA ARG A 16 24.54 2.84 -18.50
C ARG A 16 23.57 4.02 -18.56
N GLU A 17 23.70 4.90 -19.54
CA GLU A 17 22.84 6.09 -19.64
C GLU A 17 21.40 5.66 -19.94
N ARG A 18 21.21 4.78 -20.93
CA ARG A 18 19.88 4.25 -21.25
C ARG A 18 19.27 3.46 -20.09
N ALA A 19 20.06 2.69 -19.36
CA ALA A 19 19.57 1.95 -18.18
C ALA A 19 19.16 2.88 -17.05
N MET A 20 19.94 3.92 -16.78
CA MET A 20 19.58 4.93 -15.78
C MET A 20 18.31 5.68 -16.19
N ASP A 21 18.19 6.07 -17.46
CA ASP A 21 16.98 6.71 -18.00
C ASP A 21 15.75 5.79 -17.89
N ALA A 22 15.91 4.51 -18.21
CA ALA A 22 14.84 3.52 -18.09
C ALA A 22 14.41 3.35 -16.62
N ILE A 23 15.35 3.22 -15.68
CA ILE A 23 15.05 3.12 -14.25
C ILE A 23 14.32 4.37 -13.76
N GLN A 24 14.74 5.57 -14.18
CA GLN A 24 14.12 6.83 -13.78
C GLN A 24 12.68 6.99 -14.27
N ARG A 25 12.34 6.44 -15.44
CA ARG A 25 11.02 6.58 -16.07
C ARG A 25 10.09 5.39 -15.82
N THR A 26 10.58 4.33 -15.16
CA THR A 26 9.78 3.14 -14.90
C THR A 26 8.80 3.42 -13.76
N GLU A 27 7.51 3.35 -14.08
CA GLU A 27 6.43 3.34 -13.10
C GLU A 27 5.92 1.92 -12.92
N LEU A 28 5.62 1.55 -11.68
CA LEU A 28 5.07 0.23 -11.37
C LEU A 28 3.83 0.39 -10.49
N PRO A 29 2.63 0.42 -11.11
CA PRO A 29 1.38 0.60 -10.40
C PRO A 29 1.21 -0.39 -9.24
N GLY A 30 0.78 0.14 -8.09
CA GLY A 30 0.57 -0.62 -6.86
C GLY A 30 1.84 -1.12 -6.17
N ARG A 31 3.03 -0.60 -6.47
CA ARG A 31 4.27 -0.85 -5.71
C ARG A 31 4.74 0.43 -5.05
N PHE A 32 4.30 0.63 -3.81
CA PHE A 32 4.46 1.88 -3.07
C PHE A 32 4.11 3.10 -3.93
N GLU A 33 2.96 3.02 -4.62
CA GLU A 33 2.49 4.08 -5.52
C GLU A 33 1.87 5.20 -4.68
N ILE A 34 2.44 6.39 -4.77
CA ILE A 34 2.04 7.55 -3.97
C ILE A 34 1.03 8.39 -4.76
N PHE A 35 -0.07 8.73 -4.11
CA PHE A 35 -1.10 9.65 -4.57
C PHE A 35 -1.07 10.90 -3.69
N ASP A 36 -0.76 12.03 -4.32
CA ASP A 36 -0.64 13.31 -3.62
C ASP A 36 -1.98 13.72 -2.98
N GLY A 37 -1.90 14.24 -1.76
CA GLY A 37 -3.07 14.66 -0.99
C GLY A 37 -2.72 14.95 0.47
N GLN A 38 -3.72 15.36 1.25
CA GLN A 38 -3.62 15.57 2.69
C GLN A 38 -4.76 14.81 3.39
N PRO A 39 -4.52 13.62 3.96
CA PRO A 39 -3.25 12.87 4.02
C PRO A 39 -2.71 12.40 2.67
N MET A 40 -1.43 12.05 2.64
CA MET A 40 -0.84 11.29 1.54
C MET A 40 -1.47 9.89 1.48
N LEU A 41 -1.80 9.40 0.30
CA LEU A 41 -2.35 8.06 0.13
C LEU A 41 -1.36 7.18 -0.65
N VAL A 42 -1.11 5.97 -0.16
CA VAL A 42 -0.19 5.01 -0.78
C VAL A 42 -0.91 3.71 -1.07
N ILE A 43 -0.80 3.24 -2.31
CA ILE A 43 -1.23 1.89 -2.72
C ILE A 43 -0.02 0.98 -2.83
N ASP A 44 0.02 -0.08 -2.02
CA ASP A 44 1.07 -1.08 -2.08
C ASP A 44 0.51 -2.52 -2.06
N SER A 45 1.04 -3.35 -2.94
CA SER A 45 0.58 -4.72 -3.15
C SER A 45 1.40 -5.78 -2.40
N ALA A 46 2.14 -5.37 -1.36
CA ALA A 46 2.69 -6.29 -0.37
C ALA A 46 1.60 -7.19 0.21
N HIS A 47 1.93 -8.47 0.38
CA HIS A 47 0.96 -9.51 0.77
C HIS A 47 1.63 -10.67 1.51
N ASN A 48 2.84 -10.44 2.03
CA ASN A 48 3.58 -11.36 2.87
C ASN A 48 4.36 -10.55 3.92
N GLU A 49 4.83 -11.24 4.95
CA GLU A 49 5.52 -10.64 6.10
C GLU A 49 6.67 -9.70 5.69
N VAL A 50 7.59 -10.16 4.82
CA VAL A 50 8.76 -9.38 4.40
C VAL A 50 8.35 -8.09 3.69
N SER A 51 7.43 -8.20 2.73
CA SER A 51 6.97 -7.06 1.92
C SER A 51 6.15 -6.06 2.74
N ILE A 52 5.29 -6.53 3.65
CA ILE A 52 4.49 -5.66 4.53
C ILE A 52 5.41 -4.90 5.49
N ARG A 53 6.40 -5.59 6.08
CA ARG A 53 7.40 -4.94 6.93
C ARG A 53 8.16 -3.85 6.18
N ALA A 54 8.54 -4.11 4.93
CA ALA A 54 9.21 -3.12 4.09
C ALA A 54 8.29 -1.92 3.79
N ALA A 55 7.05 -2.14 3.39
CA ALA A 55 6.08 -1.07 3.12
C ALA A 55 5.84 -0.19 4.36
N LEU A 56 5.65 -0.79 5.54
CA LEU A 56 5.52 -0.07 6.81
C LEU A 56 6.77 0.76 7.15
N ALA A 57 7.96 0.21 6.92
CA ALA A 57 9.21 0.93 7.17
C ALA A 57 9.37 2.15 6.24
N VAL A 58 9.02 2.00 4.96
CA VAL A 58 9.05 3.12 4.01
C VAL A 58 7.99 4.17 4.39
N ALA A 59 6.75 3.76 4.69
CA ALA A 59 5.69 4.67 5.13
C ALA A 59 6.11 5.53 6.34
N ARG A 60 6.82 4.93 7.30
CA ARG A 60 7.39 5.66 8.45
C ARG A 60 8.55 6.58 8.12
N GLY A 61 9.30 6.29 7.06
CA GLY A 61 10.32 7.20 6.54
C GLY A 61 9.72 8.39 5.79
N VAL A 62 8.52 8.26 5.24
CA VAL A 62 7.87 9.26 4.40
C VAL A 62 7.12 10.33 5.22
N THR A 63 6.49 9.97 6.34
CA THR A 63 5.75 10.92 7.19
C THR A 63 6.14 10.85 8.66
N GLN A 64 6.07 12.00 9.34
CA GLN A 64 6.11 12.09 10.81
C GLN A 64 4.71 12.10 11.44
N GLY A 65 3.66 12.21 10.62
CA GLY A 65 2.27 12.10 11.06
C GLY A 65 1.84 10.65 11.28
N LYS A 66 0.53 10.47 11.42
CA LYS A 66 -0.05 9.13 11.59
C LYS A 66 0.13 8.30 10.33
N VAL A 67 0.44 7.01 10.46
CA VAL A 67 0.21 6.03 9.37
C VAL A 67 -0.97 5.17 9.74
N ILE A 68 -2.03 5.25 8.94
CA ILE A 68 -3.22 4.43 9.06
C ILE A 68 -3.23 3.42 7.92
N CYS A 69 -3.32 2.13 8.26
CA CYS A 69 -3.32 1.07 7.26
C CYS A 69 -4.75 0.66 6.89
N VAL A 70 -5.03 0.46 5.61
CA VAL A 70 -6.21 -0.28 5.14
C VAL A 70 -5.72 -1.65 4.69
N THR A 71 -6.23 -2.73 5.28
CA THR A 71 -5.59 -4.04 5.12
C THR A 71 -6.55 -5.21 5.01
N GLY A 72 -6.27 -6.08 4.04
CA GLY A 72 -6.83 -7.42 3.94
C GLY A 72 -5.72 -8.40 3.57
N ILE A 73 -5.69 -9.58 4.19
CA ILE A 73 -4.63 -10.58 4.01
C ILE A 73 -5.22 -11.95 3.75
N ALA A 74 -4.66 -12.71 2.81
CA ALA A 74 -5.09 -14.06 2.51
C ALA A 74 -4.74 -15.06 3.63
N ARG A 75 -5.62 -16.04 3.87
CA ARG A 75 -5.52 -17.05 4.95
C ARG A 75 -4.27 -17.93 4.87
N ASP A 76 -3.67 -18.06 3.68
CA ASP A 76 -2.46 -18.88 3.45
C ASP A 76 -1.15 -18.15 3.81
N LYS A 77 -1.21 -16.93 4.33
CA LYS A 77 -0.03 -16.13 4.69
C LYS A 77 0.34 -16.26 6.16
N ASP A 78 1.57 -15.85 6.49
CA ASP A 78 2.01 -15.63 7.88
C ASP A 78 1.34 -14.37 8.45
N ILE A 79 0.05 -14.47 8.73
CA ILE A 79 -0.78 -13.39 9.26
C ILE A 79 -0.25 -12.92 10.60
N GLU A 80 0.22 -13.84 11.45
CA GLU A 80 0.69 -13.51 12.78
C GLU A 80 1.86 -12.51 12.72
N SER A 81 2.86 -12.80 11.88
CA SER A 81 3.98 -11.87 11.71
C SER A 81 3.59 -10.58 11.02
N CYS A 82 2.65 -10.61 10.07
CA CYS A 82 2.12 -9.39 9.46
C CYS A 82 1.47 -8.47 10.50
N MET A 83 0.58 -9.03 11.33
CA MET A 83 -0.12 -8.29 12.38
C MET A 83 0.84 -7.75 13.43
N ARG A 84 1.89 -8.50 13.78
CA ARG A 84 2.93 -8.04 14.72
C ARG A 84 3.66 -6.81 14.19
N HIS A 85 4.08 -6.83 12.92
CA HIS A 85 4.74 -5.67 12.30
C HIS A 85 3.81 -4.46 12.20
N MET A 86 2.54 -4.69 11.82
CA MET A 86 1.53 -3.64 11.78
C MET A 86 1.27 -3.04 13.16
N ALA A 87 1.12 -3.86 14.20
CA ALA A 87 0.92 -3.39 15.57
C ALA A 87 2.09 -2.54 16.09
N GLU A 88 3.32 -2.89 15.71
CA GLU A 88 4.52 -2.13 16.10
C GLU A 88 4.64 -0.79 15.33
N LYS A 89 4.31 -0.79 14.03
CA LYS A 89 4.64 0.34 13.14
C LYS A 89 3.46 1.22 12.78
N ALA A 90 2.22 0.73 12.74
CA ALA A 90 1.06 1.55 12.39
C ALA A 90 0.54 2.36 13.59
N ASP A 91 -0.08 3.51 13.32
CA ASP A 91 -0.83 4.25 14.34
C ASP A 91 -2.30 3.82 14.40
N GLY A 92 -2.80 3.29 13.29
CA GLY A 92 -4.09 2.64 13.20
C GLY A 92 -4.16 1.65 12.04
N ALA A 93 -5.13 0.73 12.10
CA ALA A 93 -5.41 -0.22 11.03
C ALA A 93 -6.91 -0.46 10.91
N ILE A 94 -7.40 -0.43 9.68
CA ILE A 94 -8.78 -0.76 9.32
C ILE A 94 -8.71 -2.03 8.48
N PHE A 95 -9.29 -3.10 9.02
CA PHE A 95 -9.30 -4.39 8.34
C PHE A 95 -10.56 -4.52 7.49
N THR A 96 -10.39 -4.92 6.24
CA THR A 96 -11.51 -4.97 5.27
C THR A 96 -11.42 -6.19 4.36
N THR A 97 -12.50 -6.44 3.63
CA THR A 97 -12.59 -7.48 2.60
C THR A 97 -11.93 -7.03 1.30
N TYR A 98 -11.66 -7.96 0.39
CA TYR A 98 -11.39 -7.66 -1.02
C TYR A 98 -12.12 -8.66 -1.92
N TYR A 99 -13.25 -9.17 -1.42
CA TYR A 99 -14.18 -10.08 -2.07
C TYR A 99 -13.50 -11.32 -2.66
N ASN A 100 -12.53 -11.89 -1.93
CA ASN A 100 -11.82 -13.08 -2.38
C ASN A 100 -12.07 -14.27 -1.44
N PRO A 101 -12.35 -15.47 -1.97
CA PRO A 101 -12.57 -16.65 -1.13
C PRO A 101 -11.41 -16.99 -0.20
N ARG A 102 -10.19 -16.53 -0.50
CA ARG A 102 -8.98 -16.77 0.30
C ARG A 102 -8.72 -15.73 1.39
N GLU A 103 -9.53 -14.68 1.52
CA GLU A 103 -9.28 -13.63 2.50
C GLU A 103 -9.49 -14.09 3.94
N SER A 104 -8.70 -13.55 4.87
CA SER A 104 -8.95 -13.70 6.30
C SER A 104 -10.15 -12.86 6.71
N SER A 105 -10.87 -13.29 7.75
CA SER A 105 -11.92 -12.46 8.34
C SER A 105 -11.31 -11.14 8.86
N PRO A 106 -11.88 -9.96 8.51
CA PRO A 106 -11.46 -8.70 9.10
C PRO A 106 -11.43 -8.73 10.64
N ASP A 107 -12.41 -9.39 11.26
CA ASP A 107 -12.48 -9.51 12.72
C ASP A 107 -11.36 -10.39 13.30
N ASP A 108 -10.93 -11.44 12.57
CA ASP A 108 -9.79 -12.26 12.98
C ASP A 108 -8.48 -11.47 12.91
N LEU A 109 -8.33 -10.65 11.86
CA LEU A 109 -7.18 -9.76 11.71
C LEU A 109 -7.15 -8.71 12.83
N LEU A 110 -8.28 -8.08 13.13
CA LEU A 110 -8.41 -7.11 14.22
C LEU A 110 -8.02 -7.74 15.57
N ARG A 111 -8.61 -8.88 15.92
CA ARG A 111 -8.29 -9.59 17.17
C ARG A 111 -6.79 -9.89 17.29
N MET A 112 -6.15 -10.30 16.19
CA MET A 112 -4.73 -10.60 16.16
C MET A 112 -3.87 -9.34 16.29
N TYR A 113 -4.25 -8.25 15.62
CA TYR A 113 -3.59 -6.96 15.72
C TYR A 113 -3.66 -6.38 17.15
N GLU A 114 -4.84 -6.43 17.78
CA GLU A 114 -5.03 -6.03 19.18
C GLU A 114 -4.22 -6.90 20.15
N LYS A 115 -4.17 -8.22 19.91
CA LYS A 115 -3.34 -9.16 20.68
C LYS A 115 -1.85 -8.76 20.69
N PHE A 116 -1.36 -8.16 19.60
CA PHE A 116 0.02 -7.66 19.51
C PHE A 116 0.21 -6.22 20.00
N GLY A 117 -0.83 -5.60 20.58
CA GLY A 117 -0.76 -4.25 21.13
C GLY A 117 -0.97 -3.14 20.10
N GLY A 118 -1.67 -3.44 19.00
CA GLY A 118 -2.09 -2.43 18.02
C GLY A 118 -2.85 -1.28 18.68
N LYS A 119 -2.60 -0.05 18.23
CA LYS A 119 -3.09 1.17 18.90
C LYS A 119 -4.57 1.45 18.64
N GLN A 120 -4.93 1.69 17.38
CA GLN A 120 -6.30 1.93 16.91
C GLN A 120 -6.63 0.89 15.85
N GLY A 121 -7.68 0.11 16.07
CA GLY A 121 -8.09 -0.97 15.16
C GLY A 121 -9.60 -0.95 14.95
N SER A 122 -10.05 -1.11 13.71
CA SER A 122 -11.46 -1.28 13.36
C SER A 122 -11.62 -2.25 12.19
N THR A 123 -12.87 -2.65 11.93
CA THR A 123 -13.25 -3.42 10.75
C THR A 123 -14.30 -2.65 9.95
N GLU A 124 -14.21 -2.74 8.62
CA GLU A 124 -15.20 -2.16 7.71
C GLU A 124 -15.39 -3.12 6.52
N GLU A 125 -16.63 -3.45 6.18
CA GLU A 125 -16.98 -4.44 5.16
C GLU A 125 -16.94 -3.87 3.73
N HIS A 126 -16.90 -2.55 3.58
CA HIS A 126 -16.81 -1.86 2.30
C HIS A 126 -15.43 -1.23 2.14
N PRO A 127 -14.58 -1.72 1.22
CA PRO A 127 -13.20 -1.25 1.10
C PRO A 127 -13.07 0.25 0.83
N GLU A 128 -14.01 0.84 0.10
CA GLU A 128 -14.06 2.28 -0.16
C GLU A 128 -14.37 3.07 1.12
N ALA A 129 -15.33 2.62 1.94
CA ALA A 129 -15.61 3.24 3.24
C ALA A 129 -14.41 3.07 4.21
N ALA A 130 -13.72 1.93 4.16
CA ALA A 130 -12.51 1.71 4.95
C ALA A 130 -11.39 2.69 4.56
N LEU A 131 -11.30 3.02 3.26
CA LEU A 131 -10.36 4.02 2.77
C LEU A 131 -10.73 5.43 3.24
N GLU A 132 -12.01 5.81 3.15
CA GLU A 132 -12.51 7.10 3.64
C GLU A 132 -12.24 7.27 5.13
N GLU A 133 -12.56 6.26 5.95
CA GLU A 133 -12.29 6.28 7.39
C GLU A 133 -10.77 6.40 7.66
N ALA A 134 -9.92 5.70 6.91
CA ALA A 134 -8.47 5.82 7.07
C ALA A 134 -7.95 7.23 6.74
N ILE A 135 -8.50 7.87 5.70
CA ILE A 135 -8.18 9.24 5.31
C ILE A 135 -8.53 10.21 6.45
N GLU A 136 -9.71 10.07 7.05
CA GLU A 136 -10.11 10.88 8.20
C GLU A 136 -9.22 10.65 9.43
N GLN A 137 -8.92 9.39 9.76
CA GLN A 137 -8.11 9.03 10.92
C GLN A 137 -6.66 9.52 10.80
N ALA A 138 -6.09 9.47 9.59
CA ALA A 138 -4.71 9.88 9.32
C ALA A 138 -4.55 11.39 9.49
N GLY A 139 -5.56 12.18 9.09
CA GLY A 139 -5.52 13.63 9.14
C GLY A 139 -4.57 14.24 8.10
N PRO A 140 -4.52 15.57 7.97
CA PRO A 140 -3.84 16.25 6.85
C PRO A 140 -2.33 15.98 6.77
N ASP A 141 -1.67 15.77 7.91
CA ASP A 141 -0.22 15.48 7.99
C ASP A 141 0.09 13.98 7.97
N GLY A 142 -0.94 13.14 7.91
CA GLY A 142 -0.82 11.68 7.96
C GLY A 142 -0.56 11.04 6.60
N LEU A 143 -0.47 9.72 6.64
CA LEU A 143 -0.35 8.84 5.50
C LEU A 143 -1.34 7.68 5.65
N VAL A 144 -2.06 7.38 4.58
CA VAL A 144 -2.87 6.17 4.45
C VAL A 144 -2.10 5.15 3.62
N LEU A 145 -1.92 3.94 4.15
CA LEU A 145 -1.25 2.84 3.45
C LEU A 145 -2.26 1.72 3.18
N VAL A 146 -2.67 1.55 1.92
CA VAL A 146 -3.42 0.36 1.49
C VAL A 146 -2.42 -0.75 1.21
N THR A 147 -2.52 -1.87 1.94
CA THR A 147 -1.59 -2.99 1.80
C THR A 147 -2.19 -4.34 2.23
N GLY A 148 -1.42 -5.41 2.15
CA GLY A 148 -1.81 -6.77 2.57
C GLY A 148 -2.29 -7.70 1.45
N SER A 149 -2.74 -7.13 0.33
CA SER A 149 -3.27 -7.88 -0.80
C SER A 149 -3.08 -7.14 -2.12
N VAL A 150 -2.60 -7.85 -3.14
CA VAL A 150 -2.55 -7.35 -4.52
C VAL A 150 -3.97 -7.01 -5.03
N TYR A 151 -4.99 -7.76 -4.60
CA TYR A 151 -6.37 -7.52 -5.00
C TYR A 151 -6.94 -6.26 -4.34
N LEU A 152 -6.68 -6.07 -3.05
CA LEU A 152 -7.12 -4.85 -2.34
C LEU A 152 -6.45 -3.61 -2.92
N ALA A 153 -5.14 -3.69 -3.19
CA ALA A 153 -4.40 -2.62 -3.84
C ALA A 153 -5.01 -2.26 -5.21
N GLY A 154 -5.32 -3.25 -6.04
CA GLY A 154 -5.99 -3.02 -7.32
C GLY A 154 -7.40 -2.45 -7.17
N LEU A 155 -8.18 -2.95 -6.22
CA LEU A 155 -9.56 -2.53 -5.96
C LEU A 155 -9.63 -1.04 -5.58
N LEU A 156 -8.75 -0.58 -4.69
CA LEU A 156 -8.76 0.78 -4.17
C LEU A 156 -7.93 1.78 -4.97
N ARG A 157 -7.21 1.32 -6.00
CA ARG A 157 -6.37 2.23 -6.80
C ARG A 157 -7.18 3.28 -7.55
N GLN A 158 -8.37 2.95 -8.05
CA GLN A 158 -9.20 3.93 -8.76
C GLN A 158 -9.68 5.03 -7.81
N ALA A 159 -10.14 4.66 -6.61
CA ALA A 159 -10.51 5.62 -5.57
C ALA A 159 -9.33 6.52 -5.15
N ALA A 160 -8.10 5.97 -5.14
CA ALA A 160 -6.89 6.74 -4.88
C ALA A 160 -6.59 7.80 -5.95
N VAL A 161 -6.80 7.46 -7.23
CA VAL A 161 -6.68 8.43 -8.35
C VAL A 161 -7.69 9.56 -8.18
N GLU A 162 -8.96 9.21 -7.94
CA GLU A 162 -10.04 10.18 -7.78
C GLU A 162 -9.83 11.09 -6.57
N TYR A 163 -9.29 10.54 -5.47
CA TYR A 163 -8.91 11.30 -4.28
C TYR A 163 -7.84 12.36 -4.59
N ALA A 164 -6.80 12.00 -5.37
CA ALA A 164 -5.75 12.93 -5.75
C ALA A 164 -6.27 14.01 -6.71
N ASP A 165 -7.05 13.62 -7.73
CA ASP A 165 -7.57 14.52 -8.75
C ASP A 165 -8.60 15.52 -8.18
N GLY A 166 -9.49 15.07 -7.29
CA GLY A 166 -10.53 15.89 -6.68
C GLY A 166 -10.00 17.00 -5.76
N ARG A 167 -8.72 16.97 -5.41
CA ARG A 167 -8.03 17.98 -4.59
C ARG A 167 -7.18 18.95 -5.43
N GLN A 168 -7.00 18.68 -6.72
CA GLN A 168 -6.33 19.58 -7.66
C GLN A 168 -7.28 20.62 -8.30
N GLN A 169 -8.58 20.54 -7.99
CA GLN A 169 -9.63 21.50 -8.38
C GLN A 169 -9.99 22.43 -7.21
#